data_AF-A0A814QB41-F1
#
_entry.id   AF-A0A814QB41-F1
#
_cell.length_a   1.000
_cell.length_b   1.000
_cell.length_c   1.000
_cell.angle_alpha   90.00
_cell.angle_beta   90.00
_cell.angle_gamma   90.00
#
_symmetry.space_group_name_H-M   'P 1'
#
loop_
_entity.id
_entity.type
_entity.pdbx_description
1 polymer ?
#
loop_
_entity_poly.entity_id
_entity_poly.type
_entity_poly.pdbx_seq_one_letter_code
_entity_poly.pdbx_strand_id
1 'polypeptide(L)'
;MLYQEVYRLWQINQKTNRSIRSLVAQSTYKNKPQLLALISKVIQHRALLQTIIDRSQLLEREKFLSNELALILIYDQVFGTHVRGKFKVGISIDCFL
;
A
#
# COMPACT_ATOMS: atom_id res chain seq x y z
N MET A 1 -3.98 -12.34 -2.85
CA MET A 1 -4.92 -11.21 -2.57
C MET A 1 -4.38 -9.92 -3.18
N LEU A 2 -5.21 -8.89 -3.46
CA LEU A 2 -4.78 -7.66 -4.15
C LEU A 2 -3.53 -7.02 -3.51
N TYR A 3 -3.56 -6.73 -2.21
CA TYR A 3 -2.46 -6.06 -1.51
C TYR A 3 -1.17 -6.87 -1.50
N GLN A 4 -1.25 -8.20 -1.35
CA GLN A 4 -0.09 -9.08 -1.42
C GLN A 4 0.57 -9.01 -2.80
N GLU A 5 -0.23 -8.94 -3.86
CA GLU A 5 0.28 -8.84 -5.21
C GLU A 5 0.89 -7.47 -5.50
N VAL A 6 0.26 -6.38 -5.03
CA VAL A 6 0.85 -5.03 -5.08
C VAL A 6 2.21 -5.02 -4.38
N TYR A 7 2.26 -5.53 -3.15
CA TYR A 7 3.48 -5.60 -2.35
C TYR A 7 4.57 -6.41 -3.07
N ARG A 8 4.22 -7.58 -3.62
CA ARG A 8 5.14 -8.43 -4.38
C ARG A 8 5.73 -7.69 -5.59
N LEU A 9 4.88 -7.05 -6.41
CA LEU A 9 5.33 -6.33 -7.60
C LEU A 9 6.17 -5.11 -7.23
N TRP A 10 5.86 -4.43 -6.14
CA TRP A 10 6.67 -3.32 -5.64
C TRP A 10 8.06 -3.79 -5.21
N GLN A 11 8.16 -4.87 -4.45
CA GLN A 11 9.46 -5.46 -4.07
C GLN A 11 10.30 -5.85 -5.30
N ILE A 12 9.69 -6.45 -6.32
CA ILE A 12 10.37 -6.79 -7.56
C ILE A 12 10.82 -5.53 -8.32
N ASN A 13 9.99 -4.49 -8.37
CA ASN A 13 10.33 -3.21 -8.99
C ASN A 13 11.56 -2.58 -8.33
N GLN A 14 11.63 -2.54 -6.99
CA GLN A 14 12.78 -1.99 -6.27
C GLN A 14 14.07 -2.80 -6.51
N LYS A 15 13.97 -4.13 -6.62
CA LYS A 15 15.13 -5.00 -6.82
C LYS A 15 15.66 -5.00 -8.26
N THR A 16 14.76 -4.89 -9.24
CA THR A 16 15.09 -5.12 -10.66
C THR A 16 15.03 -3.86 -11.51
N ASN A 17 14.53 -2.74 -10.96
CA ASN A 17 14.23 -1.50 -11.68
C ASN A 17 13.34 -1.67 -12.94
N ARG A 18 12.65 -2.80 -13.07
CA ARG A 18 11.72 -3.05 -14.18
C ARG A 18 10.47 -2.20 -14.05
N SER A 19 9.93 -1.71 -15.16
CA SER A 19 8.72 -0.91 -15.15
C SER A 19 7.54 -1.65 -14.52
N ILE A 20 6.74 -0.94 -13.72
CA ILE A 20 5.59 -1.53 -13.04
C ILE A 20 4.54 -2.06 -14.03
N ARG A 21 4.35 -1.38 -15.17
CA ARG A 21 3.45 -1.85 -16.23
C ARG A 21 3.84 -3.23 -16.73
N SER A 22 5.14 -3.46 -16.95
CA SER A 22 5.65 -4.78 -17.38
C SER A 22 5.44 -5.86 -16.32
N LEU A 23 5.66 -5.53 -15.06
CA LEU A 23 5.48 -6.44 -13.94
C LEU A 23 4.00 -6.82 -13.74
N VAL A 24 3.08 -5.85 -13.87
CA VAL A 24 1.64 -6.09 -13.82
C VAL A 24 1.18 -6.94 -15.01
N ALA A 25 1.72 -6.71 -16.20
CA ALA A 25 1.41 -7.51 -17.39
C ALA A 25 1.76 -9.00 -17.19
N GLN A 26 2.86 -9.28 -16.49
CA GLN A 26 3.33 -10.63 -16.14
C GLN A 26 2.63 -11.23 -14.90
N SER A 27 1.84 -10.45 -14.16
CA SER A 27 1.11 -10.96 -13.00
C SER A 27 -0.03 -11.89 -13.41
N THR A 28 -0.32 -12.88 -12.57
CA THR A 28 -1.47 -13.79 -12.71
C THR A 28 -2.76 -13.19 -12.16
N TYR A 29 -2.72 -11.96 -11.65
CA TYR A 29 -3.87 -11.31 -11.04
C TYR A 29 -4.91 -10.93 -12.10
N LYS A 30 -6.17 -11.31 -11.84
CA LYS A 30 -7.27 -11.14 -12.80
C LYS A 30 -7.51 -9.69 -13.21
N ASN A 31 -7.54 -8.77 -12.23
CA ASN A 31 -7.83 -7.35 -12.48
C ASN A 31 -6.52 -6.53 -12.55
N LYS A 32 -5.81 -6.66 -13.67
CA LYS A 32 -4.55 -5.94 -13.94
C LYS A 32 -4.71 -4.41 -13.88
N PRO A 33 -5.79 -3.80 -14.40
CA PRO A 33 -6.00 -2.35 -14.29
C PRO A 33 -6.07 -1.88 -12.83
N GLN A 34 -6.81 -2.58 -11.97
CA GLN A 34 -6.89 -2.25 -10.55
C GLN A 34 -5.53 -2.34 -9.86
N LEU A 35 -4.78 -3.40 -10.15
CA LEU A 35 -3.43 -3.62 -9.61
C LEU A 35 -2.48 -2.49 -10.01
N LEU A 36 -2.49 -2.11 -11.29
CA LEU A 36 -1.68 -1.02 -11.83
C LEU A 36 -2.07 0.34 -11.24
N ALA A 37 -3.36 0.63 -11.13
CA ALA A 37 -3.86 1.87 -10.58
C ALA A 37 -3.42 2.04 -9.12
N LEU A 38 -3.63 1.01 -8.30
CA LEU A 38 -3.27 1.03 -6.88
C LEU A 38 -1.78 1.27 -6.68
N ILE A 39 -0.91 0.45 -7.30
CA ILE A 39 0.54 0.60 -7.12
C ILE A 39 1.05 1.95 -7.63
N SER A 40 0.52 2.45 -8.75
CA SER A 40 0.94 3.73 -9.33
C SER A 40 0.56 4.89 -8.40
N LYS A 41 -0.64 4.84 -7.82
CA LYS A 41 -1.12 5.87 -6.92
C LYS A 41 -0.38 5.87 -5.59
N VAL A 42 -0.08 4.70 -5.04
CA VAL A 42 0.72 4.58 -3.81
C VAL A 42 2.11 5.19 -4.02
N ILE A 43 2.77 4.90 -5.15
CA ILE A 43 4.09 5.46 -5.47
C ILE A 43 4.01 6.97 -5.69
N GLN A 44 2.98 7.45 -6.40
CA GLN A 44 2.75 8.88 -6.63
C GLN A 44 2.63 9.66 -5.31
N HIS A 45 1.98 9.10 -4.29
CA HIS A 45 1.74 9.76 -3.01
C HIS A 45 2.72 9.33 -1.90
N ARG A 46 3.80 8.61 -2.24
CA ARG A 46 4.70 7.99 -1.26
C ARG A 46 5.16 8.94 -0.16
N ALA A 47 5.58 10.16 -0.50
CA ALA A 47 6.07 11.13 0.49
C ALA A 47 4.99 11.55 1.49
N LEU A 48 3.77 11.80 1.01
CA LEU A 48 2.63 12.15 1.86
C LEU A 48 2.21 10.97 2.74
N LEU A 49 2.14 9.77 2.16
CA LEU A 49 1.80 8.56 2.90
C LEU A 49 2.85 8.25 3.97
N GLN A 50 4.14 8.43 3.67
CA GLN A 50 5.23 8.27 4.64
C GLN A 50 5.08 9.26 5.80
N THR A 51 4.73 10.52 5.52
CA THR A 51 4.48 11.52 6.56
C THR A 51 3.36 11.08 7.53
N ILE A 52 2.31 10.44 7.00
CA ILE A 52 1.22 9.91 7.83
C ILE A 52 1.70 8.72 8.66
N ILE A 53 2.48 7.80 8.07
CA ILE A 53 3.09 6.67 8.80
C ILE A 53 3.94 7.17 9.96
N ASP A 54 4.82 8.14 9.70
CA ASP A 54 5.77 8.63 10.69
C ASP A 54 5.04 9.36 11.83
N ARG A 55 4.04 10.21 11.52
CA ARG A 55 3.24 10.91 12.54
C ARG A 55 2.36 9.98 13.37
N SER A 56 1.86 8.90 12.77
CA SER A 56 1.01 7.94 13.47
C SER A 56 1.80 6.93 14.29
N GLN A 57 3.14 6.91 14.16
CA GLN A 57 4.01 5.89 14.75
C GLN A 57 3.55 4.46 14.42
N LEU A 58 2.94 4.27 13.24
CA LEU A 58 2.30 3.01 12.87
C LEU A 58 3.28 1.83 12.95
N LEU A 59 4.49 2.03 12.42
CA LEU A 59 5.52 0.99 12.37
C LEU A 59 6.14 0.68 13.74
N GLU A 60 6.03 1.61 14.70
CA GLU A 60 6.49 1.38 16.08
C GLU A 60 5.49 0.49 16.84
N ARG A 61 4.20 0.68 16.57
CA ARG A 61 3.10 -0.10 17.17
C ARG A 61 2.99 -1.49 16.54
N GLU A 62 3.15 -1.58 15.23
CA GLU A 62 2.99 -2.81 14.44
C GLU A 62 4.32 -3.28 13.85
N LYS A 63 5.16 -3.89 14.69
CA LYS A 63 6.54 -4.28 14.34
C LYS A 63 6.68 -5.30 13.20
N PHE A 64 5.60 -6.02 12.89
CA PHE A 64 5.57 -6.99 11.79
C PHE A 64 5.16 -6.37 10.45
N LEU A 65 4.74 -5.11 10.44
CA LEU A 65 4.31 -4.40 9.26
C LEU A 65 5.52 -3.80 8.54
N SER A 66 5.76 -4.22 7.29
CA SER A 66 6.77 -3.58 6.47
C SER A 66 6.30 -2.20 6.00
N ASN A 67 7.24 -1.29 5.79
CA ASN A 67 6.94 0.09 5.39
C ASN A 67 6.16 0.14 4.06
N GLU A 68 6.50 -0.70 3.08
CA GLU A 68 5.77 -0.70 1.81
C GLU A 68 4.35 -1.24 1.96
N LEU A 69 4.14 -2.20 2.85
CA LEU A 69 2.79 -2.70 3.13
C LEU A 69 1.98 -1.64 3.88
N ALA A 70 2.59 -0.91 4.81
CA ALA A 70 1.98 0.25 5.46
C ALA A 70 1.57 1.33 4.44
N LEU A 71 2.44 1.69 3.49
CA LEU A 71 2.12 2.68 2.45
C LEU A 71 0.91 2.26 1.61
N ILE A 72 0.81 0.98 1.24
CA ILE A 72 -0.34 0.44 0.52
C ILE A 72 -1.62 0.55 1.36
N LEU A 73 -1.57 0.15 2.63
CA LEU A 73 -2.73 0.15 3.52
C LEU A 73 -3.20 1.57 3.86
N ILE A 74 -2.28 2.49 4.16
CA ILE A 74 -2.64 3.88 4.43
C ILE A 74 -3.24 4.52 3.18
N TYR A 75 -2.71 4.25 1.99
CA TYR A 75 -3.32 4.77 0.77
C TYR A 75 -4.77 4.31 0.63
N ASP A 76 -5.02 3.01 0.84
CA ASP A 76 -6.38 2.46 0.74
C ASP A 76 -7.32 2.98 1.86
N GLN A 77 -6.77 3.30 3.03
CA GLN A 77 -7.53 3.92 4.13
C GLN A 77 -7.87 5.39 3.88
N VAL A 78 -6.94 6.16 3.32
CA VAL A 78 -7.08 7.62 3.13
C VAL A 78 -7.82 7.95 1.84
N PHE A 79 -7.52 7.21 0.76
CA PHE A 79 -8.00 7.49 -0.59
C PHE A 79 -8.85 6.37 -1.18
N GLY A 80 -8.83 5.18 -0.59
CA GLY A 80 -9.61 4.03 -1.04
C GLY A 80 -11.04 4.06 -0.48
N THR A 81 -11.94 3.38 -1.19
CA THR A 81 -13.33 3.14 -0.76
C THR A 81 -13.49 1.84 0.03
N HIS A 82 -12.40 1.11 0.33
CA HIS A 82 -12.46 -0.35 0.54
C HIS A 82 -11.88 -0.91 1.86
N VAL A 83 -11.55 -0.10 2.87
CA VAL A 83 -11.17 -0.69 4.18
C VAL A 83 -12.42 -1.15 4.95
N ARG A 84 -12.81 -2.41 4.75
CA ARG A 84 -13.66 -3.20 5.67
C ARG A 84 -12.93 -4.47 6.10
N GLY A 85 -12.59 -4.59 7.38
CA GLY A 85 -11.94 -5.77 7.95
C GLY A 85 -11.25 -5.50 9.30
N LYS A 86 -10.81 -6.56 9.99
CA LYS A 86 -10.25 -6.56 11.37
C LYS A 86 -9.07 -5.60 11.62
N PHE A 87 -8.40 -5.11 10.57
CA PHE A 87 -7.34 -4.10 10.67
C PHE A 87 -7.85 -2.67 10.90
N LYS A 88 -9.16 -2.44 10.81
CA LYS A 88 -9.79 -1.14 11.13
C LYS A 88 -9.64 -0.78 12.61
N VAL A 89 -9.54 -1.79 13.49
CA VAL A 89 -9.44 -1.59 14.95
C VAL A 89 -8.05 -1.09 15.36
N GLY A 90 -6.99 -1.46 14.64
CA GLY A 90 -5.62 -1.01 14.93
C GLY A 90 -5.25 0.35 14.33
N ILE A 91 -6.02 0.82 13.34
CA ILE A 91 -5.78 2.08 12.61
C ILE A 91 -7.01 3.01 12.73
N SER A 92 -7.75 2.94 13.85
CA SER A 92 -8.67 4.01 14.21
C SER A 92 -7.82 5.23 14.55
N ILE A 93 -7.64 6.09 13.54
CA ILE A 93 -7.14 7.44 13.72
C ILE A 93 -8.30 8.23 14.33
N ASP A 94 -8.47 8.11 15.65
CA ASP A 94 -9.27 9.04 16.47
C ASP A 94 -8.52 10.37 16.68
N CYS A 95 -7.84 10.86 15.63
CA CYS A 95 -7.07 12.10 15.64
C CYS A 95 -7.48 12.98 14.45
N PHE A 96 -8.76 13.36 14.40
CA PHE A 96 -9.26 14.49 13.62
C PHE A 96 -10.46 15.16 14.32
N LEU A 97 -10.35 15.35 15.64
CA LEU A 97 -11.15 16.30 16.43
C LEU A 97 -10.27 16.87 17.54
#